data_AF-A0A2E3RRN4-F1
#
_entry.id   AF-A0A2E3RRN4-F1
#
_cell.length_a   1.000
_cell.length_b   1.000
_cell.length_c   1.000
_cell.angle_alpha   90.00
_cell.angle_beta   90.00
_cell.angle_gamma   90.00
#
_symmetry.space_group_name_H-M   'P 1'
#
loop_
_entity.id
_entity.type
_entity.pdbx_description
1 polymer ?
#
loop_
_entity_poly.entity_id
_entity_poly.type
_entity_poly.pdbx_seq_one_letter_code
_entity_poly.pdbx_strand_id
1 'polypeptide(L)'
;FEVDSRPVTIPATKGRIMRHRPIHYDWVAKFSLVINPDVLDEDVIQQLLTEGGERIGIGDFRPEKGGPFGVFLIKEWAALSDDEPLAAE
;
A
#
# COMPACT_ATOMS: atom_id res chain seq x y z
N PHE A 1 -8.68 -7.63 -12.98
CA PHE A 1 -9.22 -6.75 -11.92
C PHE A 1 -10.71 -6.56 -12.15
N GLU A 2 -11.46 -6.31 -11.10
CA GLU A 2 -12.87 -5.90 -11.20
C GLU A 2 -12.98 -4.38 -11.04
N VAL A 3 -14.07 -3.75 -11.49
CA VAL A 3 -14.25 -2.30 -11.35
C VAL A 3 -15.22 -2.00 -10.22
N ASP A 4 -14.72 -1.40 -9.13
CA ASP A 4 -15.57 -0.82 -8.09
C ASP A 4 -16.17 0.49 -8.61
N SER A 5 -17.50 0.58 -8.63
CA SER A 5 -18.21 1.79 -9.03
C SER A 5 -19.10 2.25 -7.88
N ARG A 6 -18.64 3.26 -7.13
CA ARG A 6 -19.35 3.78 -5.96
C ARG A 6 -19.31 5.31 -5.90
N PRO A 7 -20.37 5.96 -5.39
CA PRO A 7 -20.38 7.40 -5.22
C PRO A 7 -19.47 7.83 -4.08
N VAL A 8 -18.50 8.71 -4.37
CA VAL A 8 -17.59 9.31 -3.39
C VAL A 8 -17.98 10.76 -3.12
N THR A 9 -17.79 11.21 -1.88
CA THR A 9 -18.06 12.59 -1.48
C THR A 9 -16.84 13.47 -1.77
N ILE A 10 -17.04 14.55 -2.51
CA ILE A 10 -16.00 15.55 -2.76
C ILE A 10 -15.83 16.38 -1.48
N PRO A 11 -14.65 16.38 -0.84
CA PRO A 11 -14.48 17.02 0.47
C PRO A 11 -14.81 18.52 0.47
N ALA A 12 -14.48 19.22 -0.61
CA ALA A 12 -14.64 20.67 -0.77
C ALA A 12 -16.10 21.10 -1.00
N THR A 13 -16.86 20.39 -1.84
CA THR A 13 -18.22 20.79 -2.23
C THR A 13 -19.32 19.99 -1.53
N LYS A 14 -18.96 18.88 -0.86
CA LYS A 14 -19.89 17.85 -0.33
C LYS A 14 -20.77 17.17 -1.39
N GLY A 15 -20.62 17.52 -2.67
CA GLY A 15 -21.26 16.83 -3.78
C GLY A 15 -20.75 15.39 -3.91
N ARG A 16 -21.56 14.52 -4.52
CA ARG A 16 -21.18 13.13 -4.78
C ARG A 16 -20.88 12.95 -6.27
N ILE A 17 -19.79 12.26 -6.57
CA ILE A 17 -19.42 11.87 -7.94
C ILE A 17 -19.21 10.35 -7.98
N MET A 18 -19.59 9.72 -9.09
CA MET A 18 -19.30 8.31 -9.28
C MET A 18 -17.80 8.13 -9.48
N ARG A 19 -17.16 7.30 -8.66
CA ARG A 19 -15.75 6.92 -8.81
C ARG A 19 -15.69 5.50 -9.33
N HIS A 20 -14.93 5.31 -10.39
CA HIS A 20 -14.58 4.01 -10.94
C HIS A 20 -13.12 3.73 -10.61
N ARG A 21 -12.83 2.58 -10.00
CA ARG A 21 -11.47 2.17 -9.63
C ARG A 21 -11.29 0.67 -9.79
N PRO A 22 -10.11 0.20 -10.21
CA PRO A 22 -9.82 -1.23 -10.27
C PRO A 22 -9.69 -1.81 -8.86
N ILE A 23 -10.23 -3.01 -8.66
CA ILE A 23 -10.05 -3.85 -7.50
C ILE A 23 -9.17 -5.03 -7.91
N HIS A 24 -8.08 -5.21 -7.17
CA HIS A 24 -7.22 -6.39 -7.26
C HIS A 24 -7.42 -7.19 -5.98
N TYR A 25 -8.13 -8.31 -6.07
CA TYR A 25 -8.34 -9.22 -4.93
C TYR A 25 -7.04 -9.95 -4.59
N ASP A 26 -6.40 -10.50 -5.61
CA ASP A 26 -5.09 -11.12 -5.51
C ASP A 26 -4.05 -10.22 -6.15
N TRP A 27 -3.13 -9.70 -5.34
CA TRP A 27 -2.04 -8.87 -5.81
C TRP A 27 -0.77 -9.13 -5.01
N VAL A 28 0.36 -8.82 -5.63
CA VAL A 28 1.68 -8.80 -5.02
C VAL A 28 2.45 -7.65 -5.64
N ALA A 29 3.30 -7.01 -4.86
CA ALA A 29 4.23 -6.00 -5.33
C ALA A 29 5.62 -6.26 -4.75
N LYS A 30 6.65 -6.09 -5.57
CA LYS A 30 8.04 -6.05 -5.12
C LYS A 30 8.50 -4.60 -5.19
N PHE A 31 9.12 -4.12 -4.14
CA PHE A 31 9.73 -2.79 -4.10
C PHE A 31 10.98 -2.83 -3.23
N SER A 32 11.83 -1.83 -3.42
CA SER A 32 13.08 -1.66 -2.69
C SER A 32 12.94 -0.50 -1.70
N LEU A 33 13.58 -0.62 -0.55
CA LEU A 33 13.66 0.45 0.44
C LEU A 33 15.12 0.78 0.71
N VAL A 34 15.44 2.08 0.79
CA VAL A 34 16.72 2.55 1.30
C VAL A 34 16.54 2.81 2.78
N ILE A 35 17.24 2.03 3.61
CA ILE A 35 17.15 2.08 5.05
C ILE A 35 18.44 2.70 5.59
N ASN A 36 18.30 3.73 6.43
CA ASN A 36 19.41 4.25 7.22
C ASN A 36 19.31 3.69 8.65
N PRO A 37 20.12 2.68 9.02
CA PRO A 37 20.04 2.05 10.33
C PRO A 37 20.44 2.99 11.47
N ASP A 38 21.16 4.08 11.20
CA ASP A 38 21.49 5.08 12.23
C ASP A 38 20.26 5.90 12.65
N VAL A 39 19.20 5.91 11.84
CA VAL A 39 17.96 6.66 12.09
C VAL A 39 16.86 5.75 12.62
N LEU A 40 16.70 4.56 12.06
CA LEU A 40 15.65 3.63 12.42
C LEU A 40 16.10 2.19 12.15
N ASP A 41 15.98 1.35 13.17
CA ASP A 41 16.33 -0.06 13.09
C ASP A 41 15.46 -0.80 12.05
N GLU A 42 16.08 -1.77 11.37
CA GLU A 42 15.41 -2.56 10.33
C GLU A 42 14.18 -3.31 10.87
N ASP A 43 14.28 -3.88 12.08
CA ASP A 43 13.18 -4.57 12.74
C ASP A 43 11.96 -3.66 12.95
N VAL A 44 12.21 -2.39 13.29
CA VAL A 44 11.14 -1.40 13.48
C VAL A 44 10.49 -1.05 12.14
N ILE A 45 11.27 -0.96 11.07
CA ILE A 45 10.75 -0.72 9.72
C ILE A 45 9.88 -1.88 9.27
N GLN A 46 10.32 -3.12 9.49
CA GLN A 46 9.55 -4.31 9.16
C GLN A 46 8.24 -4.37 9.97
N GLN A 47 8.29 -4.00 11.25
CA GLN A 47 7.10 -3.88 12.10
C GLN A 47 6.13 -2.81 11.55
N LEU A 48 6.62 -1.63 11.22
CA LEU A 48 5.80 -0.54 10.68
C LEU A 48 5.13 -0.90 9.36
N LEU A 49 5.84 -1.61 8.46
CA LEU A 49 5.28 -2.10 7.21
C LEU A 49 4.18 -3.14 7.45
N THR A 50 4.39 -4.05 8.40
CA THR A 50 3.41 -5.07 8.77
C THR A 50 2.15 -4.42 9.33
N GLU A 51 2.29 -3.56 10.34
CA GLU A 51 1.15 -2.86 10.96
C GLU A 51 0.44 -1.93 9.96
N GLY A 52 1.20 -1.26 9.10
CA GLY A 52 0.69 -0.41 8.03
C GLY A 52 -0.14 -1.21 7.02
N GLY A 53 0.34 -2.38 6.62
CA GLY A 53 -0.37 -3.28 5.71
C GLY A 53 -1.67 -3.83 6.28
N GLU A 54 -1.69 -4.17 7.57
CA GLU A 54 -2.87 -4.75 8.22
C GLU A 54 -3.93 -3.70 8.58
N ARG A 55 -3.51 -2.52 9.05
CA ARG A 55 -4.43 -1.53 9.67
C ARG A 55 -4.73 -0.32 8.80
N ILE A 56 -3.78 0.11 7.96
CA ILE A 56 -3.92 1.32 7.13
C ILE A 56 -4.29 0.93 5.71
N GLY A 57 -3.55 -0.03 5.14
CA GLY A 57 -3.62 -0.47 3.75
C GLY A 57 -3.12 0.58 2.77
N ILE A 58 -3.19 0.26 1.47
CA ILE A 58 -2.79 1.15 0.36
C ILE A 58 -3.93 1.34 -0.65
N GLY A 59 -3.84 2.38 -1.47
CA GLY A 59 -4.84 2.69 -2.48
C GLY A 59 -6.04 3.49 -1.96
N ASP A 60 -7.08 3.59 -2.79
CA ASP A 60 -8.17 4.56 -2.62
C ASP A 60 -9.18 4.16 -1.53
N PHE A 61 -9.69 2.91 -1.56
CA PHE A 61 -10.73 2.43 -0.64
C PHE A 61 -10.18 1.44 0.38
N ARG A 62 -9.16 1.91 1.10
CA ARG A 62 -8.43 1.20 2.14
C ARG A 62 -9.05 1.33 3.53
N PRO A 63 -8.66 0.50 4.52
CA PRO A 63 -9.19 0.56 5.89
C PRO A 63 -9.21 1.95 6.50
N GLU A 64 -8.12 2.70 6.36
CA GLU A 64 -8.01 4.08 6.88
C GLU A 64 -9.04 5.05 6.26
N LYS A 65 -9.58 4.72 5.09
CA LYS A 65 -10.65 5.47 4.39
C LYS A 65 -12.03 4.82 4.52
N GLY A 66 -12.17 3.86 5.44
CA GLY A 66 -13.42 3.13 5.71
C GLY A 66 -13.77 2.08 4.65
N GLY A 67 -12.78 1.67 3.84
CA GLY A 67 -12.95 0.63 2.81
C GLY A 67 -12.29 -0.69 3.15
N PRO A 68 -12.67 -1.80 2.48
CA PRO A 68 -12.16 -3.13 2.80
C PRO A 68 -10.92 -3.55 1.98
N PHE A 69 -10.33 -2.67 1.16
CA PHE A 69 -9.33 -3.07 0.16
C PHE A 69 -7.90 -2.63 0.49
N GLY A 70 -6.91 -3.18 -0.21
CA GLY A 70 -5.53 -2.68 -0.13
C GLY A 70 -4.78 -3.03 1.15
N VAL A 71 -5.34 -3.88 2.01
CA VAL A 71 -4.55 -4.56 3.04
C VAL A 71 -3.54 -5.50 2.40
N PHE A 72 -2.39 -5.67 3.05
CA PHE A 72 -1.34 -6.58 2.60
C PHE A 72 -0.58 -7.17 3.77
N LEU A 73 0.19 -8.20 3.45
CA LEU A 73 1.15 -8.85 4.32
C LEU A 73 2.50 -8.95 3.59
N ILE A 74 3.59 -8.87 4.34
CA ILE A 74 4.92 -9.03 3.78
C ILE A 74 5.10 -10.52 3.43
N LYS A 75 5.31 -10.81 2.15
CA LYS A 75 5.57 -12.18 1.69
C LYS A 75 7.05 -12.55 1.77
N GLU A 76 7.91 -11.64 1.35
CA GLU A 76 9.36 -11.83 1.30
C GLU A 76 10.04 -10.53 1.73
N TRP A 77 11.12 -10.66 2.50
CA TRP A 77 11.97 -9.57 2.94
C TRP A 77 13.42 -10.02 2.81
N ALA A 78 14.21 -9.29 2.03
CA ALA A 78 15.61 -9.59 1.80
C ALA A 78 16.38 -8.29 1.58
N ALA A 79 17.58 -8.22 2.16
CA ALA A 79 18.52 -7.15 1.87
C ALA A 79 18.93 -7.24 0.39
N LEU A 80 18.82 -6.11 -0.31
CA LEU A 80 19.35 -5.98 -1.66
C LEU A 80 20.85 -5.77 -1.54
N SER A 81 21.64 -6.70 -2.09
CA SER A 81 23.07 -6.45 -2.30
C SER A 81 23.23 -5.35 -3.34
N ASP A 82 24.26 -4.51 -3.21
CA ASP A 82 24.58 -3.40 -4.13
C ASP A 82 24.71 -3.81 -5.62
N ASP A 83 24.82 -5.11 -5.91
CA ASP A 83 24.90 -5.68 -7.26
C ASP A 83 23.54 -5.95 -7.96
N GLU A 84 22.40 -5.86 -7.28
CA GLU A 84 21.08 -6.03 -7.92
C GLU A 84 20.51 -4.65 -8.30
N PRO A 85 20.27 -4.36 -9.59
CA PRO A 85 19.72 -3.07 -9.98
C PRO A 85 18.35 -2.89 -9.32
N LEU A 86 18.12 -1.71 -8.72
CA LEU A 86 16.78 -1.31 -8.27
C LEU A 86 15.80 -1.62 -9.41
N ALA A 87 14.84 -2.51 -9.16
CA ALA A 87 13.89 -2.95 -10.17
C ALA A 87 13.26 -1.71 -10.83
N ALA A 88 13.63 -1.46 -12.07
CA ALA A 88 13.09 -0.40 -12.89
C ALA A 88 11.81 -0.91 -13.57
N GLU A 89 10.70 -0.23 -13.23
CA GLU A 89 9.36 -0.23 -13.85
C GLU A 89 8.53 -1.52 -13.85
#